data_AF-A0A938WNM0-F1
#
_entry.id   AF-A0A938WNM0-F1
#
_cell.length_a   1.000
_cell.length_b   1.000
_cell.length_c   1.000
_cell.angle_alpha   90.00
_cell.angle_beta   90.00
_cell.angle_gamma   90.00
#
_symmetry.space_group_name_H-M   'P 1'
#
loop_
_entity.id
_entity.type
_entity.pdbx_description
1 polymer ?
#
loop_
_entity_poly.entity_id
_entity_poly.type
_entity_poly.pdbx_seq_one_letter_code
_entity_poly.pdbx_strand_id
1 'polypeptide(L)'
;MEVVFAIISIVAAVLQIILFFKLWGMTNDVRKLKDAVIGNFSQANPSHQKEMEAPPIEHMGISVGDYVIRKSDGKRMKVQSIYNNKLFCSANVFGGYKYYALDEIEKEND
;
A
#
# COMPACT_ATOMS: atom_id res chain seq x y z
N MET A 1 31.41 39.75 -23.40
CA MET A 1 30.18 39.12 -22.86
C MET A 1 29.89 37.80 -23.57
N GLU A 2 29.83 37.78 -24.91
CA GLU A 2 29.59 36.56 -25.72
C GLU A 2 30.51 35.37 -25.41
N VAL A 3 31.83 35.59 -25.36
CA VAL A 3 32.81 34.50 -25.13
C VAL A 3 32.65 33.86 -23.74
N VAL A 4 32.28 34.66 -22.73
CA VAL A 4 32.06 34.17 -21.37
C VAL A 4 30.81 33.29 -21.32
N PHE A 5 29.72 33.70 -21.99
CA PHE A 5 28.52 32.87 -22.12
C PHE A 5 28.79 31.56 -22.87
N ALA A 6 29.62 31.59 -23.91
CA ALA A 6 30.01 30.38 -24.65
C ALA A 6 30.80 29.40 -23.77
N ILE A 7 31.72 29.89 -22.93
CA ILE A 7 32.48 29.05 -22.00
C ILE A 7 31.55 28.43 -20.95
N ILE A 8 30.65 29.24 -20.37
CA ILE A 8 29.69 28.78 -19.36
C ILE A 8 28.75 27.72 -19.94
N SER A 9 28.26 27.90 -21.18
CA SER A 9 27.34 26.96 -21.81
C SER A 9 28.02 25.62 -22.14
N ILE A 10 29.29 25.63 -22.56
CA ILE A 10 30.09 24.41 -22.77
C ILE A 10 30.30 23.67 -21.45
N VAL A 11 30.72 24.37 -20.39
CA VAL A 11 30.91 23.76 -19.07
C VAL A 11 29.60 23.19 -18.54
N ALA A 12 28.50 23.94 -18.67
CA ALA A 12 27.17 23.48 -18.29
C ALA A 12 26.75 22.23 -19.08
N ALA A 13 26.96 22.19 -20.39
CA ALA A 13 26.63 21.03 -21.23
C ALA A 13 27.38 19.76 -20.79
N VAL A 14 28.68 19.88 -20.51
CA VAL A 14 29.49 18.76 -20.01
C VAL A 14 29.01 18.30 -18.63
N LEU A 15 28.71 19.26 -17.73
CA LEU A 15 28.19 18.96 -16.39
C LEU A 15 26.83 18.25 -16.46
N GLN A 16 25.95 18.66 -17.38
CA GLN A 16 24.64 18.04 -17.59
C GLN A 16 24.78 16.60 -18.06
N ILE A 17 25.68 16.32 -19.02
CA ILE A 17 25.95 14.94 -19.48
C ILE A 17 26.40 14.05 -18.31
N ILE A 18 27.34 14.53 -17.47
CA ILE A 18 27.79 13.79 -16.28
C ILE A 18 26.66 13.57 -15.28
N LEU A 19 25.81 14.58 -15.06
CA LEU A 19 24.63 14.48 -14.21
C LEU A 19 23.63 13.44 -14.74
N PHE A 20 23.41 13.36 -16.05
CA PHE A 20 22.56 12.32 -16.65
C PHE A 20 23.10 10.91 -16.38
N PHE A 21 24.40 10.68 -16.56
CA PHE A 21 25.02 9.39 -16.22
C PHE A 21 24.92 9.08 -14.71
N LYS A 22 25.09 10.08 -13.86
CA LYS A 22 24.97 9.93 -12.41
C LYS A 22 23.54 9.61 -11.97
N LEU A 23 22.54 10.26 -12.58
CA LEU A 23 21.13 10.00 -12.35
C LEU A 23 20.75 8.60 -12.85
N TRP A 24 21.29 8.17 -13.98
CA TRP A 24 21.11 6.81 -14.51
C TRP A 24 21.62 5.74 -13.54
N GLY A 25 22.75 5.98 -12.87
CA GLY A 25 23.28 5.09 -11.84
C GLY A 25 22.42 5.04 -10.57
N MET A 26 21.86 6.18 -10.15
CA MET A 26 20.96 6.26 -8.99
C MET A 26 19.58 5.65 -9.28
N THR A 27 19.02 5.90 -10.47
CA THR A 27 17.74 5.31 -10.90
C THR A 27 17.88 3.80 -11.22
N ASN A 28 19.10 3.29 -11.43
CA ASN A 28 19.33 1.85 -11.49
C ASN A 28 18.96 1.15 -10.17
N ASP A 29 19.11 1.83 -9.04
CA ASP A 29 18.86 1.23 -7.72
C ASP A 29 17.37 1.10 -7.40
N VAL A 30 16.53 2.02 -7.89
CA VAL A 30 15.06 1.87 -7.78
C VAL A 30 14.52 0.69 -8.61
N ARG A 31 15.24 0.19 -9.61
CA ARG A 31 14.88 -1.09 -10.27
C ARG A 31 15.02 -2.26 -9.30
N LYS A 32 16.06 -2.27 -8.48
CA LYS A 32 16.24 -3.29 -7.42
C LYS A 32 15.19 -3.14 -6.32
N LEU A 33 14.82 -1.90 -5.97
CA LEU A 33 13.71 -1.67 -5.04
C LEU A 33 12.38 -2.19 -5.61
N LYS A 34 12.09 -1.90 -6.89
CA LYS A 34 10.91 -2.44 -7.59
C LYS A 34 10.91 -3.96 -7.56
N ASP A 35 12.04 -4.60 -7.88
CA ASP A 35 12.13 -6.05 -7.96
C ASP A 35 12.12 -6.71 -6.57
N ALA A 36 12.65 -6.05 -5.53
CA ALA A 36 12.51 -6.52 -4.15
C ALA A 36 11.07 -6.37 -3.64
N VAL A 37 10.39 -5.26 -3.95
CA VAL A 37 9.01 -5.04 -3.52
C VAL A 37 8.07 -6.00 -4.27
N ILE A 38 8.12 -6.04 -5.61
CA ILE A 38 7.26 -6.92 -6.42
C ILE A 38 7.66 -8.39 -6.28
N GLY A 39 8.96 -8.68 -6.14
CA GLY A 39 9.48 -10.02 -5.85
C GLY A 39 9.02 -10.53 -4.49
N ASN A 40 9.00 -9.69 -3.44
CA ASN A 40 8.45 -10.08 -2.14
C ASN A 40 6.91 -10.19 -2.14
N PHE A 41 6.19 -9.45 -3.00
CA PHE A 41 4.76 -9.67 -3.21
C PHE A 41 4.46 -10.95 -4.01
N SER A 42 5.37 -11.36 -4.90
CA SER A 42 5.24 -12.61 -5.69
C SER A 42 5.84 -13.83 -4.97
N GLN A 43 6.68 -13.61 -3.95
CA GLN A 43 7.29 -14.64 -3.10
C GLN A 43 6.63 -14.71 -1.72
N ALA A 44 5.46 -14.09 -1.55
CA ALA A 44 4.45 -14.61 -0.65
C ALA A 44 3.80 -15.84 -1.33
N ASN A 45 4.48 -16.99 -1.19
CA ASN A 45 4.16 -18.35 -1.64
C ASN A 45 4.45 -18.72 -3.12
N PRO A 46 5.29 -19.76 -3.34
CA PRO A 46 4.89 -21.12 -2.96
C PRO A 46 6.04 -21.92 -2.32
N SER A 47 6.21 -21.82 -1.00
CA SER A 47 6.99 -22.82 -0.24
C SER A 47 6.58 -22.85 1.23
N HIS A 48 5.27 -22.86 1.49
CA HIS A 48 4.74 -23.67 2.57
C HIS A 48 3.42 -24.30 2.11
N GLN A 49 3.58 -25.40 1.39
CA GLN A 49 2.62 -26.50 1.46
C GLN A 49 2.60 -26.97 2.92
N LYS A 50 1.64 -26.47 3.70
CA LYS A 50 1.03 -27.26 4.75
C LYS A 50 -0.46 -26.95 4.68
N GLU A 51 -1.17 -27.83 3.99
CA GLU A 51 -2.60 -28.01 4.19
C GLU A 51 -2.87 -28.04 5.70
N MET A 52 -3.71 -27.12 6.16
CA MET A 52 -4.47 -27.30 7.37
C MET A 52 -5.86 -26.74 7.08
N GLU A 53 -6.77 -27.68 6.80
CA GLU A 53 -8.19 -27.48 6.62
C GLU A 53 -8.83 -26.74 7.81
N ALA A 54 -9.73 -25.80 7.49
CA ALA A 54 -11.01 -25.45 8.15
C ALA A 54 -10.99 -24.96 9.64
N PRO A 55 -11.87 -24.00 10.04
CA PRO A 55 -13.25 -23.88 9.57
C PRO A 55 -13.60 -22.55 8.88
N PRO A 56 -14.67 -22.54 8.06
CA PRO A 56 -15.33 -21.30 7.65
C PRO A 56 -15.93 -20.68 8.90
N ILE A 57 -15.46 -19.50 9.29
CA ILE A 57 -16.16 -18.71 10.30
C ILE A 57 -17.32 -18.01 9.59
N GLU A 58 -18.39 -18.78 9.36
CA GLU A 58 -19.76 -18.26 9.26
C GLU A 58 -20.24 -17.83 10.66
N HIS A 59 -19.42 -17.12 11.43
CA HIS A 59 -19.90 -16.51 12.66
C HIS A 59 -20.04 -15.04 12.43
N MET A 60 -21.30 -14.63 12.56
CA MET A 60 -21.73 -13.26 12.57
C MET A 60 -21.92 -12.65 11.18
N GLY A 61 -22.64 -13.30 10.25
CA GLY A 61 -23.27 -12.75 9.03
C GLY A 61 -22.94 -11.30 8.65
N ILE A 62 -21.65 -11.03 8.42
CA ILE A 62 -21.08 -9.74 8.03
C ILE A 62 -20.39 -10.09 6.73
N SER A 63 -21.00 -9.65 5.65
CA SER A 63 -20.49 -9.79 4.30
C SER A 63 -19.64 -8.58 3.94
N VAL A 64 -18.74 -8.77 2.98
CA VAL A 64 -18.01 -7.65 2.37
C VAL A 64 -19.03 -6.72 1.72
N GLY A 65 -19.09 -5.47 2.19
CA GLY A 65 -20.08 -4.49 1.76
C GLY A 65 -21.00 -3.98 2.87
N ASP A 66 -21.09 -4.69 4.00
CA ASP A 66 -21.93 -4.30 5.14
C ASP A 66 -21.37 -3.09 5.90
N TYR A 67 -22.28 -2.36 6.55
CA TYR A 67 -21.93 -1.24 7.44
C TYR A 67 -21.79 -1.72 8.88
N VAL A 68 -20.72 -1.30 9.53
CA VAL A 68 -20.42 -1.60 10.94
C VAL A 68 -20.18 -0.29 11.69
N ILE A 69 -20.56 -0.27 12.96
CA ILE A 69 -20.42 0.89 13.84
C ILE A 69 -19.20 0.66 14.74
N ARG A 70 -18.31 1.65 14.84
CA ARG A 70 -17.19 1.58 15.79
C ARG A 70 -17.67 1.89 17.20
N LYS A 71 -17.43 1.02 18.18
CA LYS A 71 -17.82 1.21 19.59
C LYS A 71 -17.23 2.48 20.24
N SER A 72 -16.05 2.92 19.80
CA SER A 72 -15.37 4.08 20.40
C SER A 72 -16.05 5.42 20.09
N ASP A 73 -16.52 5.59 18.84
CA ASP A 73 -16.95 6.90 18.33
C ASP A 73 -18.40 6.87 17.80
N GLY A 74 -19.04 5.69 17.76
CA GLY A 74 -20.35 5.50 17.12
C GLY A 74 -20.35 5.73 15.60
N LYS A 75 -19.18 5.79 14.96
CA LYS A 75 -19.08 6.10 13.52
C LYS A 75 -19.36 4.87 12.66
N ARG A 76 -20.25 5.05 11.68
CA ARG A 76 -20.55 4.07 10.62
C ARG A 76 -19.37 3.94 9.66
N MET A 77 -18.98 2.71 9.35
CA MET A 77 -17.88 2.39 8.45
C MET A 77 -18.29 1.24 7.54
N LYS A 78 -17.76 1.22 6.31
CA LYS A 78 -18.06 0.15 5.34
C LYS A 78 -16.97 -0.92 5.37
N VAL A 79 -17.36 -2.18 5.47
CA VAL A 79 -16.45 -3.33 5.42
C VAL A 79 -16.03 -3.59 3.97
N GLN A 80 -14.73 -3.54 3.68
CA GLN A 80 -14.18 -3.84 2.36
C GLN A 80 -13.57 -5.23 2.25
N SER A 81 -12.98 -5.77 3.32
CA SER A 81 -12.42 -7.12 3.31
C SER A 81 -12.25 -7.64 4.74
N ILE A 82 -12.29 -8.97 4.88
CA ILE A 82 -12.13 -9.66 6.16
C ILE A 82 -10.91 -10.56 6.06
N TYR A 83 -9.92 -10.35 6.92
CA TYR A 83 -8.70 -11.14 6.94
C TYR A 83 -8.33 -11.48 8.39
N ASN A 84 -8.13 -12.77 8.69
CA ASN A 84 -7.61 -13.26 9.98
C ASN A 84 -8.27 -12.57 11.20
N ASN A 85 -9.61 -12.60 11.27
CA ASN A 85 -10.40 -12.04 12.37
C ASN A 85 -10.33 -10.50 12.54
N LYS A 86 -9.80 -9.78 11.54
CA LYS A 86 -9.79 -8.31 11.48
C LYS A 86 -10.57 -7.83 10.27
N LEU A 87 -11.35 -6.77 10.47
CA LEU A 87 -12.14 -6.12 9.43
C LEU A 87 -11.36 -4.93 8.87
N PHE A 88 -11.20 -4.90 7.56
CA PHE A 88 -10.69 -3.74 6.85
C PHE A 88 -11.86 -2.81 6.54
N CYS A 89 -11.95 -1.72 7.30
CA CYS A 89 -13.07 -0.78 7.18
C CYS A 89 -12.59 0.56 6.62
N SER A 90 -13.34 1.07 5.66
CA SER A 90 -13.21 2.46 5.22
C SER A 90 -14.13 3.32 6.07
N ALA A 91 -13.57 4.33 6.73
CA ALA A 91 -14.37 5.48 7.12
C ALA A 91 -14.75 6.27 5.85
N ASN A 92 -15.68 7.23 5.94
CA ASN A 92 -16.12 8.12 4.85
C ASN A 92 -14.96 8.58 3.93
N VAL A 93 -15.28 9.19 2.79
CA VAL A 93 -14.33 9.70 1.78
C VAL A 93 -13.08 10.41 2.37
N PHE A 94 -13.19 11.05 3.52
CA PHE A 94 -12.08 11.75 4.22
C PHE A 94 -11.41 10.98 5.38
N GLY A 95 -11.92 9.81 5.79
CA GLY A 95 -11.50 9.10 6.99
C GLY A 95 -10.48 7.96 6.76
N GLY A 96 -10.15 7.66 5.51
CA GLY A 96 -9.17 6.64 5.14
C GLY A 96 -9.57 5.21 5.54
N TYR A 97 -8.60 4.31 5.45
CA TYR A 97 -8.78 2.89 5.76
C TYR A 97 -8.06 2.49 7.04
N LYS A 98 -8.72 1.70 7.89
CA LYS A 98 -8.14 1.15 9.11
C LYS A 98 -8.63 -0.27 9.36
N TYR A 99 -7.76 -1.05 10.01
CA TYR A 99 -8.11 -2.38 10.51
C TYR A 99 -8.75 -2.26 11.88
N TYR A 100 -9.84 -2.98 12.08
CA TYR A 100 -10.54 -3.09 13.36
C TYR A 100 -10.67 -4.56 13.73
N ALA A 101 -10.50 -4.85 15.02
CA ALA A 101 -10.83 -6.17 15.54
C ALA A 101 -12.35 -6.31 15.74
N LEU A 102 -12.87 -7.53 15.72
CA LEU A 102 -14.31 -7.82 15.81
C LEU A 102 -14.95 -7.37 17.14
N ASP A 103 -14.16 -7.23 18.19
CA ASP A 103 -14.57 -6.76 19.51
C ASP A 103 -14.75 -5.24 19.58
N GLU A 104 -14.11 -4.48 18.70
CA GLU A 104 -14.15 -3.01 18.63
C GLU A 104 -15.32 -2.46 17.80
N ILE A 105 -16.04 -3.34 17.11
CA ILE A 105 -17.11 -3.00 16.18
C ILE A 105 -18.43 -3.65 16.59
N GLU A 106 -19.52 -2.97 16.28
CA GLU A 106 -20.88 -3.45 16.42
C GLU A 106 -21.53 -3.54 15.05
N LYS A 107 -22.41 -4.53 14.89
CA LYS A 107 -23.29 -4.53 13.74
C LYS A 107 -24.31 -3.42 13.90
N GLU A 108 -24.59 -2.74 12.79
CA GLU A 108 -25.80 -1.96 12.68
C GLU A 108 -26.98 -2.95 12.63
N ASN A 109 -27.58 -3.21 13.79
CA ASN A 109 -28.85 -3.92 13.85
C ASN A 109 -29.96 -2.95 13.43
N ASP A 110 -30.74 -3.34 12.42
CA ASP A 110 -31.99 -2.69 12.02
C ASP A 110 -33.02 -2.70 13.17
#